data_AF-A0A8X6VDI6-F1
#
_entry.id   AF-A0A8X6VDI6-F1
#
_cell.length_a   1.000
_cell.length_b   1.000
_cell.length_c   1.000
_cell.angle_alpha   90.00
_cell.angle_beta   90.00
_cell.angle_gamma   90.00
#
_symmetry.space_group_name_H-M   'P 1'
#
loop_
_entity.id
_entity.type
_entity.pdbx_description
1 polymer ?
#
loop_
_entity_poly.entity_id
_entity_poly.type
_entity_poly.pdbx_seq_one_letter_code
_entity_poly.pdbx_strand_id
1 'polypeptide(L)'
;MEDAENFRDRYIEMCTRVDLKIRETVVPTETEKRSFKLPKIELKKFSGEAKDFLAFWSQFQKIHNDKGIAEEDKMQYLLQSVEPKSKAERLVLSFPATAENYPKAIDQLKERFGREDLLVQIYVRELLNLVMKNAVSGRTKTDLSALYDELEGKLRSLESLGRTQEKYGDFLTPLVESCLPEEILMAWERKRNTETDAKGSRTLKHLMTFLRLEVQGEEMVQLAKSGFGTPIRKKRFSN
;
A
#
# COMPACT_ATOMS: atom_id res chain seq x y z
N MET A 1 -67.96 -15.51 10.18
CA MET A 1 -67.12 -15.77 8.98
C MET A 1 -66.78 -14.46 8.28
N GLU A 2 -67.76 -13.55 8.21
CA GLU A 2 -67.67 -12.18 7.65
C GLU A 2 -66.58 -11.27 8.29
N ASP A 3 -66.36 -11.35 9.61
CA ASP A 3 -65.36 -10.51 10.30
C ASP A 3 -63.90 -10.84 9.91
N ALA A 4 -63.62 -12.09 9.53
CA ALA A 4 -62.28 -12.53 9.15
C ALA A 4 -61.90 -12.12 7.72
N GLU A 5 -62.90 -11.99 6.84
CA GLU A 5 -62.71 -11.47 5.48
C GLU A 5 -62.47 -9.96 5.51
N ASN A 6 -63.24 -9.24 6.32
CA ASN A 6 -63.11 -7.79 6.49
C ASN A 6 -61.74 -7.39 7.07
N PHE A 7 -61.17 -8.22 7.96
CA PHE A 7 -59.80 -8.02 8.47
C PHE A 7 -58.74 -8.26 7.40
N ARG A 8 -58.94 -9.27 6.54
CA ARG A 8 -58.02 -9.63 5.46
C ARG A 8 -57.97 -8.54 4.38
N ASP A 9 -59.13 -7.98 4.03
CA ASP A 9 -59.23 -6.91 3.05
C ASP A 9 -58.55 -5.62 3.54
N ARG A 10 -58.76 -5.26 4.82
CA ARG A 10 -58.06 -4.12 5.43
C ARG A 10 -56.54 -4.33 5.49
N TYR A 11 -56.10 -5.55 5.73
CA TYR A 11 -54.67 -5.88 5.74
C TYR A 11 -54.04 -5.74 4.34
N ILE A 12 -54.73 -6.23 3.30
CA ILE A 12 -54.26 -6.12 1.91
C ILE A 12 -54.23 -4.65 1.47
N GLU A 13 -55.25 -3.86 1.81
CA GLU A 13 -55.28 -2.43 1.49
C GLU A 13 -54.15 -1.67 2.18
N MET A 14 -53.87 -1.98 3.45
CA MET A 14 -52.76 -1.40 4.20
C MET A 14 -51.41 -1.76 3.57
N CYS A 15 -51.17 -3.03 3.22
CA CYS A 15 -49.94 -3.46 2.54
C CYS A 15 -49.74 -2.73 1.21
N THR A 16 -50.82 -2.58 0.42
CA THR A 16 -50.77 -1.90 -0.89
C THR A 16 -50.42 -0.41 -0.73
N ARG A 17 -50.99 0.26 0.28
CA ARG A 17 -50.67 1.67 0.58
C ARG A 17 -49.22 1.84 1.04
N VAL A 18 -48.70 0.90 1.83
CA VAL A 18 -47.28 0.91 2.26
C VAL A 18 -46.36 0.71 1.06
N ASP A 19 -46.65 -0.23 0.17
CA ASP A 19 -45.84 -0.47 -1.03
C ASP A 19 -45.84 0.73 -2.00
N LEU A 20 -46.98 1.40 -2.17
CA LEU A 20 -47.05 2.63 -2.97
C LEU A 20 -46.24 3.77 -2.33
N LYS A 21 -46.28 3.90 -1.00
CA LYS A 21 -45.50 4.92 -0.28
C LYS A 21 -44.00 4.65 -0.33
N ILE A 22 -43.60 3.38 -0.28
CA ILE A 22 -42.20 2.96 -0.45
C ILE A 22 -41.74 3.28 -1.88
N ARG A 23 -42.56 3.00 -2.90
CA ARG A 23 -42.24 3.34 -4.29
C ARG A 23 -42.13 4.85 -4.55
N GLU A 24 -42.94 5.67 -3.87
CA GLU A 24 -42.85 7.14 -3.94
C GLU A 24 -41.62 7.72 -3.22
N THR A 25 -41.05 7.02 -2.23
CA THR A 25 -39.91 7.50 -1.42
C THR A 25 -38.55 7.03 -1.92
N VAL A 26 -38.49 6.08 -2.86
CA VAL A 26 -37.26 5.75 -3.58
C VAL A 26 -37.01 6.82 -4.64
N VAL A 27 -36.43 7.94 -4.22
CA VAL A 27 -35.74 8.87 -5.13
C VAL A 27 -34.66 8.06 -5.85
N PRO A 28 -34.66 7.99 -7.19
CA PRO A 28 -33.53 7.42 -7.90
C PRO A 28 -32.31 8.25 -7.50
N THR A 29 -31.33 7.63 -6.85
CA THR A 29 -30.00 8.23 -6.73
C THR A 29 -29.46 8.36 -8.15
N GLU A 30 -29.70 9.51 -8.76
CA GLU A 30 -28.98 9.98 -9.93
C GLU A 30 -27.52 10.08 -9.47
N THR A 31 -26.74 9.03 -9.74
CA THR A 31 -25.29 9.11 -9.70
C THR A 31 -24.93 10.20 -10.69
N GLU A 32 -24.60 11.39 -10.19
CA GLU A 32 -24.01 12.47 -10.96
C GLU A 32 -22.94 11.85 -11.86
N LYS A 33 -23.21 11.80 -13.17
CA LYS A 33 -22.24 11.33 -14.16
C LYS A 33 -21.09 12.33 -14.16
N ARG A 34 -20.10 12.09 -13.30
CA ARG A 34 -18.83 12.82 -13.28
C ARG A 34 -18.27 12.77 -14.70
N SER A 35 -18.27 13.90 -15.40
CA SER A 35 -17.89 14.02 -16.81
C SER A 35 -16.37 14.04 -17.04
N PHE A 36 -15.58 13.74 -16.01
CA PHE A 36 -14.13 13.59 -16.14
C PHE A 36 -13.81 12.24 -16.78
N LYS A 37 -13.35 12.25 -18.02
CA LYS A 37 -12.73 11.08 -18.65
C LYS A 37 -11.34 10.89 -18.05
N LEU A 38 -11.28 10.20 -16.90
CA LEU A 38 -10.02 9.76 -16.32
C LEU A 38 -9.37 8.69 -17.23
N PRO A 39 -8.04 8.61 -17.30
CA PRO A 39 -7.37 7.46 -17.90
C PRO A 39 -7.95 6.17 -17.33
N LYS A 40 -8.17 5.17 -18.18
CA LYS A 40 -8.61 3.86 -17.71
C LYS A 40 -7.53 3.30 -16.80
N ILE A 41 -7.91 2.94 -15.58
CA ILE A 41 -6.98 2.31 -14.64
C ILE A 41 -6.68 0.91 -15.19
N GLU A 42 -5.43 0.69 -15.59
CA GLU A 42 -4.95 -0.62 -15.98
C GLU A 42 -4.65 -1.46 -14.75
N LEU A 43 -4.99 -2.75 -14.81
CA LEU A 43 -4.70 -3.68 -13.72
C LEU A 43 -3.19 -3.91 -13.64
N LYS A 44 -2.64 -3.70 -12.45
CA LYS A 44 -1.24 -4.01 -12.18
C LYS A 44 -0.98 -5.48 -12.51
N LYS A 45 0.00 -5.70 -13.37
CA LYS A 45 0.45 -7.04 -13.73
C LYS A 45 1.25 -7.65 -12.58
N PHE A 46 1.07 -8.95 -12.37
CA PHE A 46 1.73 -9.71 -11.32
C PHE A 46 2.56 -10.85 -11.90
N SER A 47 3.85 -10.84 -11.59
CA SER A 47 4.83 -11.84 -12.04
C SER A 47 4.88 -13.11 -11.19
N GLY A 48 4.33 -13.07 -9.97
CA GLY A 48 4.54 -14.11 -8.96
C GLY A 48 5.74 -13.86 -8.05
N GLU A 49 6.31 -12.65 -8.06
CA GLU A 49 7.27 -12.23 -7.04
C GLU A 49 6.54 -11.85 -5.75
N ALA A 50 6.80 -12.59 -4.66
CA ALA A 50 6.06 -12.44 -3.41
C ALA A 50 6.12 -11.01 -2.84
N LYS A 51 7.27 -10.32 -2.94
CA LYS A 51 7.43 -8.93 -2.47
C LYS A 51 6.44 -7.93 -3.11
N ASP A 52 5.95 -8.24 -4.31
CA ASP A 52 5.03 -7.40 -5.07
C ASP A 52 3.56 -7.80 -4.85
N PHE A 53 3.33 -8.91 -4.11
CA PHE A 53 2.00 -9.45 -3.88
C PHE A 53 1.08 -8.47 -3.16
N LEU A 54 1.55 -7.78 -2.12
CA LEU A 54 0.72 -6.81 -1.39
C LEU A 54 0.23 -5.67 -2.29
N ALA A 55 1.13 -5.14 -3.12
CA ALA A 55 0.79 -4.09 -4.07
C ALA A 55 -0.20 -4.57 -5.15
N PHE A 56 -0.03 -5.80 -5.65
CA PHE A 56 -0.97 -6.42 -6.57
C PHE A 56 -2.34 -6.66 -5.91
N TRP A 57 -2.35 -7.33 -4.76
CA TRP A 57 -3.57 -7.74 -4.07
C TRP A 57 -4.40 -6.54 -3.63
N SER A 58 -3.78 -5.44 -3.16
CA SER A 58 -4.50 -4.21 -2.81
C SER A 58 -5.34 -3.62 -3.95
N GLN A 59 -4.91 -3.81 -5.20
CA GLN A 59 -5.67 -3.36 -6.38
C GLN A 59 -6.69 -4.41 -6.81
N PHE A 60 -6.26 -5.67 -6.90
CA PHE A 60 -7.08 -6.77 -7.38
C PHE A 60 -8.22 -7.14 -6.41
N GLN A 61 -8.03 -6.93 -5.11
CA GLN A 61 -9.03 -7.22 -4.07
C GLN A 61 -10.35 -6.47 -4.32
N LYS A 62 -10.32 -5.29 -4.95
CA LYS A 62 -11.53 -4.55 -5.31
C LYS A 62 -12.40 -5.33 -6.29
N ILE A 63 -11.78 -5.95 -7.31
CA ILE A 63 -12.46 -6.83 -8.26
C ILE A 63 -12.92 -8.11 -7.57
N HIS A 64 -12.05 -8.72 -6.77
CA HIS A 64 -12.37 -9.94 -6.04
C HIS A 64 -13.62 -9.78 -5.16
N ASN A 65 -13.72 -8.66 -4.44
CA ASN A 65 -14.79 -8.37 -3.50
C ASN A 65 -16.07 -7.80 -4.16
N ASP A 66 -16.00 -7.39 -5.43
CA ASP A 66 -17.16 -6.87 -6.15
C ASP A 66 -18.17 -7.99 -6.43
N LYS A 67 -19.37 -7.89 -5.85
CA LYS A 67 -20.44 -8.88 -6.03
C LYS A 67 -21.19 -8.73 -7.35
N GLY A 68 -21.02 -7.60 -8.05
CA GLY A 68 -21.61 -7.34 -9.36
C GLY A 68 -20.88 -7.98 -10.53
N ILE A 69 -19.67 -8.51 -10.30
CA ILE A 69 -18.87 -9.19 -11.32
C ILE A 69 -19.02 -10.70 -11.14
N ALA A 70 -19.39 -11.40 -12.22
CA ALA A 70 -19.48 -12.87 -12.21
C ALA A 70 -18.10 -13.50 -12.01
N GLU A 71 -18.04 -14.69 -11.40
CA GLU A 71 -16.77 -15.37 -11.13
C GLU A 71 -15.99 -15.71 -12.41
N GLU A 72 -16.69 -16.00 -13.50
CA GLU A 72 -16.09 -16.21 -14.82
C GLU A 72 -15.36 -14.95 -15.32
N ASP A 73 -16.00 -13.78 -15.21
CA ASP A 73 -15.38 -12.50 -15.55
C ASP A 73 -14.21 -12.19 -14.62
N LYS A 74 -14.31 -12.49 -13.32
CA LYS A 74 -13.20 -12.35 -12.37
C LYS A 74 -12.01 -13.24 -12.74
N MET A 75 -12.25 -14.44 -13.26
CA MET A 75 -11.20 -15.32 -13.77
C MET A 75 -10.50 -14.70 -14.99
N GLN A 76 -11.26 -14.09 -15.91
CA GLN A 76 -10.68 -13.36 -17.04
C GLN A 76 -9.87 -12.16 -16.59
N TYR A 77 -10.35 -11.38 -15.62
CA TYR A 77 -9.58 -10.30 -15.03
C TYR A 77 -8.30 -10.80 -14.34
N LEU A 78 -8.36 -11.95 -13.65
CA LEU A 78 -7.18 -12.56 -13.03
C LEU A 78 -6.13 -12.93 -14.07
N LEU A 79 -6.53 -13.59 -15.16
CA LEU A 79 -5.65 -13.93 -16.29
C LEU A 79 -5.04 -12.68 -16.93
N GLN A 80 -5.80 -11.61 -17.06
CA GLN A 80 -5.29 -10.33 -17.55
C GLN A 80 -4.38 -9.63 -16.54
N SER A 81 -4.44 -9.96 -15.25
CA SER A 81 -3.66 -9.30 -14.21
C SER A 81 -2.36 -10.03 -13.87
N VAL A 82 -2.05 -11.14 -14.53
CA VAL A 82 -0.76 -11.83 -14.42
C VAL A 82 0.14 -11.50 -15.61
N GLU A 83 1.45 -11.47 -15.37
CA GLU A 83 2.43 -11.24 -16.43
C GLU A 83 2.61 -12.50 -17.30
N PRO A 84 2.75 -12.36 -18.63
CA PRO A 84 3.08 -13.49 -19.49
C PRO A 84 4.41 -14.15 -19.11
N LYS A 85 4.49 -15.48 -19.26
CA LYS A 85 5.66 -16.33 -18.96
C LYS A 85 6.11 -16.28 -17.49
N SER A 86 5.21 -15.91 -16.59
CA SER A 86 5.54 -15.68 -15.18
C SER A 86 5.22 -16.88 -14.27
N LYS A 87 5.62 -16.82 -12.99
CA LYS A 87 5.24 -17.85 -12.00
C LYS A 87 3.76 -17.77 -11.66
N ALA A 88 3.21 -16.55 -11.62
CA ALA A 88 1.80 -16.32 -11.36
C ALA A 88 0.93 -16.85 -12.51
N GLU A 89 1.29 -16.56 -13.76
CA GLU A 89 0.54 -17.04 -14.93
C GLU A 89 0.49 -18.57 -14.97
N ARG A 90 1.63 -19.24 -14.75
CA ARG A 90 1.66 -20.72 -14.69
C ARG A 90 0.75 -21.29 -13.61
N LEU A 91 0.59 -20.61 -12.48
CA LEU A 91 -0.35 -21.04 -11.44
C LEU A 91 -1.80 -20.81 -11.89
N VAL A 92 -2.14 -19.63 -12.40
CA VAL A 92 -3.52 -19.32 -12.80
C VAL A 92 -3.97 -20.20 -13.96
N LEU A 93 -3.11 -20.43 -14.96
CA LEU A 93 -3.39 -21.31 -16.10
C LEU A 93 -3.47 -22.80 -15.73
N SER A 94 -3.06 -23.21 -14.53
CA SER A 94 -3.25 -24.59 -14.06
C SER A 94 -4.71 -24.91 -13.71
N PHE A 95 -5.55 -23.87 -13.61
CA PHE A 95 -6.99 -23.99 -13.40
C PHE A 95 -7.74 -23.74 -14.71
N PRO A 96 -8.72 -24.57 -15.08
CA PRO A 96 -9.62 -24.26 -16.19
C PRO A 96 -10.30 -22.91 -15.96
N ALA A 97 -10.34 -22.05 -16.98
CA ALA A 97 -10.92 -20.71 -16.93
C ALA A 97 -12.46 -20.76 -16.83
N THR A 98 -12.95 -21.05 -15.63
CA THR A 98 -14.36 -21.32 -15.33
C THR A 98 -14.71 -20.68 -13.98
N ALA A 99 -15.98 -20.31 -13.80
CA ALA A 99 -16.48 -19.73 -12.55
C ALA A 99 -16.12 -20.59 -11.32
N GLU A 100 -16.40 -21.90 -11.38
CA GLU A 100 -16.19 -22.85 -10.26
C GLU A 100 -14.72 -22.95 -9.80
N ASN A 101 -13.77 -22.66 -10.68
CA ASN A 101 -12.34 -22.76 -10.37
C ASN A 101 -11.72 -21.41 -10.01
N TYR A 102 -12.43 -20.28 -10.18
CA TYR A 102 -11.93 -18.97 -9.77
C TYR A 102 -11.57 -18.90 -8.28
N PRO A 103 -12.43 -19.35 -7.33
CA PRO A 103 -12.08 -19.32 -5.91
C PRO A 103 -10.83 -20.15 -5.61
N LYS A 104 -10.71 -21.34 -6.22
CA LYS A 104 -9.56 -22.23 -6.07
C LYS A 104 -8.27 -21.60 -6.57
N ALA A 105 -8.33 -20.92 -7.72
CA ALA A 105 -7.18 -20.22 -8.28
C ALA A 105 -6.71 -19.07 -7.38
N ILE A 106 -7.64 -18.30 -6.80
CA ILE A 106 -7.33 -17.22 -5.86
C ILE A 106 -6.73 -17.75 -4.56
N ASP A 107 -7.29 -18.83 -4.02
CA ASP A 107 -6.80 -19.43 -2.77
C ASP A 107 -5.38 -19.94 -2.95
N GLN A 108 -5.08 -20.64 -4.05
CA GLN A 108 -3.73 -21.07 -4.38
C GLN A 108 -2.77 -19.90 -4.65
N LEU A 109 -3.25 -18.81 -5.26
CA LEU A 109 -2.44 -17.61 -5.46
C LEU A 109 -2.03 -16.99 -4.11
N LYS A 110 -2.97 -16.89 -3.16
CA LYS A 110 -2.73 -16.39 -1.80
C LYS A 110 -1.82 -17.35 -1.01
N GLU A 111 -2.07 -18.65 -1.07
CA GLU A 111 -1.27 -19.66 -0.38
C GLU A 111 0.18 -19.69 -0.89
N ARG A 112 0.40 -19.43 -2.18
CA ARG A 112 1.75 -19.48 -2.74
C ARG A 112 2.52 -18.17 -2.59
N PHE A 113 1.88 -17.03 -2.82
CA PHE A 113 2.55 -15.73 -2.92
C PHE A 113 2.18 -14.75 -1.81
N GLY A 114 1.02 -14.94 -1.20
CA GLY A 114 0.46 -14.08 -0.16
C GLY A 114 0.69 -14.55 1.26
N ARG A 115 1.58 -15.53 1.49
CA ARG A 115 1.83 -16.01 2.84
C ARG A 115 2.50 -14.94 3.68
N GLU A 116 1.82 -14.52 4.73
CA GLU A 116 2.30 -13.46 5.61
C GLU A 116 3.66 -13.79 6.25
N ASP A 117 3.91 -15.05 6.63
CA ASP A 117 5.17 -15.50 7.20
C ASP A 117 6.35 -15.29 6.23
N LEU A 118 6.16 -15.63 4.96
CA LEU A 118 7.14 -15.44 3.91
C LEU A 118 7.36 -13.96 3.61
N LEU A 119 6.28 -13.19 3.50
CA LEU A 119 6.34 -11.75 3.22
C LEU A 119 7.09 -11.00 4.33
N VAL A 120 6.80 -11.31 5.61
CA VAL A 120 7.55 -10.76 6.74
C VAL A 120 9.03 -11.08 6.62
N GLN A 121 9.40 -12.33 6.33
CA GLN A 121 10.80 -12.71 6.16
C GLN A 121 11.48 -11.97 5.02
N ILE A 122 10.80 -11.78 3.89
CA ILE A 122 11.33 -11.03 2.74
C ILE A 122 11.61 -9.58 3.16
N TYR A 123 10.63 -8.89 3.73
CA TYR A 123 10.79 -7.47 4.09
C TYR A 123 11.82 -7.27 5.20
N VAL A 124 11.89 -8.16 6.20
CA VAL A 124 12.94 -8.12 7.23
C VAL A 124 14.32 -8.34 6.62
N ARG A 125 14.49 -9.33 5.72
CA ARG A 125 15.77 -9.57 5.06
C ARG A 125 16.18 -8.42 4.15
N GLU A 126 15.24 -7.78 3.46
CA GLU A 126 15.51 -6.58 2.67
C GLU A 126 15.95 -5.41 3.55
N LEU A 127 15.30 -5.20 4.70
CA LEU A 127 15.72 -4.21 5.69
C LEU A 127 17.13 -4.51 6.21
N LEU A 128 17.42 -5.76 6.60
CA LEU A 128 18.76 -6.16 7.04
C LEU A 128 19.81 -5.98 5.95
N ASN A 129 19.47 -6.30 4.69
CA ASN A 129 20.38 -6.06 3.57
C ASN A 129 20.65 -4.57 3.37
N LEU A 130 19.66 -3.69 3.59
CA LEU A 130 19.85 -2.24 3.58
C LEU A 130 20.81 -1.80 4.69
N VAL A 131 20.61 -2.29 5.92
CA VAL A 131 21.51 -2.07 7.06
C VAL A 131 22.94 -2.45 6.71
N MET A 132 23.14 -3.69 6.25
CA MET A 132 24.47 -4.22 5.93
C MET A 132 25.14 -3.42 4.81
N LYS A 133 24.41 -3.05 3.76
CA LYS A 133 24.95 -2.22 2.68
C LYS A 133 25.42 -0.88 3.20
N ASN A 134 24.65 -0.20 4.04
CA ASN A 134 24.99 1.14 4.50
C ASN A 134 26.08 1.14 5.58
N ALA A 135 26.05 0.18 6.50
CA ALA A 135 27.06 0.01 7.54
C ALA A 135 28.43 -0.35 6.96
N VAL A 136 28.49 -1.23 5.95
CA VAL A 136 29.76 -1.68 5.35
C VAL A 136 30.32 -0.67 4.35
N SER A 137 29.45 0.02 3.61
CA SER A 137 29.90 0.93 2.55
C SER A 137 30.48 2.25 3.10
N GLY A 138 30.34 2.53 4.40
CA GLY A 138 30.85 3.76 5.02
C GLY A 138 30.44 5.02 4.27
N ARG A 139 29.23 5.03 3.68
CA ARG A 139 28.81 6.08 2.74
C ARG A 139 28.68 7.41 3.48
N THR A 140 29.76 8.18 3.44
CA THR A 140 29.83 9.58 3.86
C THR A 140 28.96 10.51 3.01
N LYS A 141 28.41 10.02 1.88
CA LYS A 141 27.40 10.69 1.05
C LYS A 141 26.34 9.69 0.59
N THR A 142 25.55 9.15 1.51
CA THR A 142 24.27 8.55 1.10
C THR A 142 23.29 9.69 0.88
N ASP A 143 22.55 9.66 -0.23
CA ASP A 143 21.35 10.49 -0.39
C ASP A 143 20.40 10.15 0.76
N LEU A 144 20.32 11.04 1.76
CA LEU A 144 19.53 10.82 2.96
C LEU A 144 18.05 10.70 2.63
N SER A 145 17.59 11.43 1.59
CA SER A 145 16.22 11.38 1.10
C SER A 145 15.89 9.99 0.55
N ALA A 146 16.74 9.46 -0.32
CA ALA A 146 16.57 8.10 -0.86
C ALA A 146 16.60 7.03 0.25
N LEU A 147 17.52 7.16 1.22
CA LEU A 147 17.59 6.24 2.35
C LEU A 147 16.33 6.29 3.22
N TYR A 148 15.83 7.49 3.53
CA TYR A 148 14.61 7.68 4.29
C TYR A 148 13.40 7.05 3.57
N ASP A 149 13.25 7.29 2.27
CA ASP A 149 12.15 6.74 1.47
C ASP A 149 12.18 5.21 1.41
N GLU A 150 13.37 4.60 1.27
CA GLU A 150 13.54 3.16 1.32
C GLU A 150 13.16 2.59 2.69
N LEU A 151 13.69 3.17 3.78
CA LEU A 151 13.39 2.74 5.16
C LEU A 151 11.91 2.83 5.48
N GLU A 152 11.31 4.00 5.22
CA GLU A 152 9.90 4.27 5.44
C GLU A 152 9.03 3.33 4.58
N GLY A 153 9.43 3.05 3.34
CA GLY A 153 8.76 2.09 2.46
C GLY A 153 8.72 0.68 3.06
N LYS A 154 9.86 0.16 3.53
CA LYS A 154 9.93 -1.18 4.15
C LYS A 154 9.15 -1.25 5.46
N LEU A 155 9.23 -0.20 6.29
CA LEU A 155 8.47 -0.12 7.55
C LEU A 155 6.96 -0.13 7.29
N ARG A 156 6.48 0.62 6.29
CA ARG A 156 5.05 0.58 5.90
C ARG A 156 4.61 -0.80 5.38
N SER A 157 5.44 -1.50 4.61
CA SER A 157 5.13 -2.88 4.19
C SER A 157 5.00 -3.82 5.39
N LEU A 158 5.89 -3.73 6.38
CA LEU A 158 5.80 -4.51 7.61
C LEU A 158 4.56 -4.15 8.45
N GLU A 159 4.23 -2.87 8.54
CA GLU A 159 3.03 -2.40 9.24
C GLU A 159 1.74 -2.96 8.61
N SER A 160 1.66 -3.01 7.28
CA SER A 160 0.52 -3.60 6.55
C SER A 160 0.32 -5.10 6.82
N LEU A 161 1.36 -5.79 7.31
CA LEU A 161 1.33 -7.19 7.75
C LEU A 161 1.14 -7.33 9.27
N GLY A 162 0.70 -6.26 9.95
CA GLY A 162 0.44 -6.25 11.39
C GLY A 162 1.71 -6.14 12.26
N ARG A 163 2.87 -5.83 11.67
CA ARG A 163 4.13 -5.60 12.40
C ARG A 163 4.28 -4.11 12.74
N THR A 164 3.41 -3.65 13.63
CA THR A 164 3.36 -2.25 14.06
C THR A 164 4.57 -1.85 14.88
N GLN A 165 4.87 -0.54 14.91
CA GLN A 165 5.95 0.01 15.72
C GLN A 165 5.78 -0.28 17.22
N GLU A 166 4.54 -0.40 17.70
CA GLU A 166 4.24 -0.74 19.10
C GLU A 166 4.70 -2.14 19.49
N LYS A 167 4.68 -3.09 18.54
CA LYS A 167 5.04 -4.49 18.80
C LYS A 167 6.50 -4.81 18.50
N TYR A 168 7.12 -4.08 17.56
CA TYR A 168 8.44 -4.39 17.03
C TYR A 168 9.44 -3.23 17.11
N GLY A 169 9.05 -2.08 17.66
CA GLY A 169 9.87 -0.89 17.75
C GLY A 169 11.22 -1.14 18.42
N ASP A 170 11.25 -1.94 19.50
CA ASP A 170 12.48 -2.26 20.22
C ASP A 170 13.53 -2.98 19.35
N PHE A 171 13.10 -3.72 18.33
CA PHE A 171 13.99 -4.39 17.38
C PHE A 171 14.25 -3.55 16.13
N LEU A 172 13.25 -2.79 15.67
CA LEU A 172 13.35 -2.00 14.45
C LEU A 172 14.17 -0.73 14.65
N THR A 173 14.10 -0.07 15.81
CA THR A 173 14.85 1.17 16.09
C THR A 173 16.36 0.96 15.94
N PRO A 174 17.01 -0.03 16.60
CA PRO A 174 18.46 -0.23 16.45
C PRO A 174 18.88 -0.60 15.02
N LEU A 175 18.01 -1.29 14.28
CA LEU A 175 18.26 -1.61 12.87
C LEU A 175 18.26 -0.34 12.01
N VAL A 176 17.27 0.53 12.20
CA VAL A 176 17.23 1.81 11.48
C VAL A 176 18.42 2.68 11.87
N GLU A 177 18.78 2.78 13.15
CA GLU A 177 19.98 3.52 13.58
C GLU A 177 21.26 2.97 12.90
N SER A 178 21.39 1.66 12.78
CA SER A 178 22.53 1.03 12.10
C SER A 178 22.60 1.30 10.59
N CYS A 179 21.52 1.78 9.96
CA CYS A 179 21.53 2.20 8.56
C CYS A 179 22.09 3.61 8.34
N LEU A 180 22.15 4.43 9.40
CA LEU A 180 22.37 5.87 9.27
C LEU A 180 23.85 6.23 9.24
N PRO A 181 24.25 7.27 8.49
CA PRO A 181 25.59 7.83 8.58
C PRO A 181 25.89 8.36 10.00
N GLU A 182 27.17 8.32 10.39
CA GLU A 182 27.62 8.79 11.71
C GLU A 182 27.20 10.24 12.00
N GLU A 183 27.26 11.12 11.00
CA GLU A 183 26.86 12.52 11.11
C GLU A 183 25.39 12.67 11.52
N ILE A 184 24.51 11.86 10.94
CA ILE A 184 23.06 11.84 11.22
C ILE A 184 22.80 11.24 12.60
N LEU A 185 23.53 10.19 12.97
CA LEU A 185 23.46 9.60 14.32
C LEU A 185 23.89 10.58 15.40
N MET A 186 24.96 11.34 15.18
CA MET A 186 25.38 12.39 16.12
C MET A 186 24.34 13.50 16.23
N ALA A 187 23.73 13.93 15.12
CA ALA A 187 22.66 14.92 15.14
C ALA A 187 21.43 14.40 15.90
N TRP A 188 21.07 13.14 15.68
CA TRP A 188 20.01 12.45 16.43
C TRP A 188 20.31 12.43 17.94
N GLU A 189 21.51 12.00 18.33
CA GLU A 189 21.95 11.97 19.74
C GLU A 189 21.92 13.35 20.41
N ARG A 190 22.37 14.40 19.70
CA ARG A 190 22.33 15.78 20.22
C ARG A 190 20.90 16.25 20.46
N LYS A 191 20.00 16.02 19.51
CA LYS A 191 18.58 16.39 19.63
C LYS A 191 17.93 15.65 20.81
N ARG A 192 18.25 14.36 20.98
CA ARG A 192 17.76 13.56 22.10
C ARG A 192 18.18 14.09 23.46
N ASN A 193 19.41 14.55 23.61
CA ASN A 193 19.90 15.05 24.90
C ASN A 193 19.34 16.44 25.29
N THR A 194 18.80 17.19 24.32
CA THR A 194 18.15 18.49 24.59
C THR A 194 16.70 18.37 25.02
N GLU A 195 16.02 17.26 24.66
CA GLU A 195 14.66 16.96 25.10
C GLU A 195 14.72 16.26 26.48
N THR A 196 14.60 17.04 27.55
CA THR A 196 14.57 16.53 28.93
C THR A 196 13.34 15.63 29.14
N ASP A 197 13.59 14.41 29.62
CA ASP A 197 12.62 13.43 30.14
C ASP A 197 11.40 13.09 29.28
N ALA A 198 11.51 12.03 28.48
CA ALA A 198 10.50 10.97 28.46
C ALA A 198 11.07 9.68 27.85
N LYS A 199 10.82 8.54 28.49
CA LYS A 199 10.99 7.18 27.94
C LYS A 199 10.39 6.99 26.53
N GLY A 200 9.53 7.90 26.08
CA GLY A 200 8.94 7.94 24.74
C GLY A 200 9.83 8.50 23.62
N SER A 201 10.96 9.16 23.92
CA SER A 201 11.83 9.82 22.90
C SER A 201 12.58 8.82 22.01
N ARG A 202 12.80 7.57 22.47
CA ARG A 202 13.52 6.52 21.72
C ARG A 202 12.66 5.68 20.78
N THR A 203 11.40 6.05 20.57
CA THR A 203 10.55 5.24 19.68
C THR A 203 10.96 5.43 18.22
N LEU A 204 10.78 4.37 17.44
CA LEU A 204 10.99 4.39 15.99
C LEU A 204 10.26 5.56 15.31
N LYS A 205 9.08 5.93 15.82
CA LYS A 205 8.30 7.08 15.33
C LYS A 205 9.06 8.40 15.43
N HIS A 206 9.72 8.67 16.55
CA HIS A 206 10.50 9.89 16.75
C HIS A 206 11.73 9.89 15.85
N LEU A 207 12.41 8.74 15.72
CA LEU A 207 13.54 8.59 14.80
C LEU A 207 13.14 8.88 13.34
N MET A 208 12.06 8.27 12.85
CA MET A 208 11.58 8.54 11.48
C MET A 208 11.11 9.99 11.29
N THR A 209 10.56 10.60 12.34
CA THR A 209 10.19 12.03 12.30
C THR A 209 11.43 12.92 12.24
N PHE A 210 12.48 12.59 12.99
CA PHE A 210 13.76 13.29 12.92
C PHE A 210 14.38 13.18 11.53
N LEU A 211 14.46 11.98 10.96
CA LEU A 211 15.02 11.77 9.61
C LEU A 211 14.28 12.58 8.56
N ARG A 212 12.94 12.63 8.63
CA ARG A 212 12.13 13.47 7.74
C ARG A 212 12.51 14.94 7.83
N LEU A 213 12.70 15.46 9.04
CA LEU A 213 13.08 16.86 9.24
C LEU A 213 14.49 17.14 8.73
N GLU A 214 15.41 16.19 8.87
CA GLU A 214 16.78 16.33 8.37
C GLU A 214 16.82 16.34 6.83
N VAL A 215 16.03 15.48 6.17
CA VAL A 215 15.85 15.49 4.71
C VAL A 215 15.31 16.84 4.23
N GLN A 216 14.27 17.36 4.89
CA GLN A 216 13.71 18.69 4.58
C GLN A 216 14.73 19.81 4.82
N GLY A 217 15.55 19.70 5.87
CA GLY A 217 16.63 20.64 6.15
C GLY A 217 17.69 20.65 5.04
N GLU A 218 18.08 19.47 4.54
CA GLU A 218 19.03 19.32 3.44
C GLU A 218 18.51 20.00 2.15
N GLU A 219 17.23 19.82 1.82
CA GLU A 219 16.58 20.49 0.68
C GLU A 219 16.62 22.02 0.81
N MET A 220 16.36 22.55 2.01
CA MET A 220 16.42 23.99 2.26
C MET A 220 17.85 24.55 2.16
N VAL A 221 18.85 23.79 2.62
CA VAL A 221 20.27 24.15 2.48
C VAL A 221 20.70 24.13 1.01
N GLN A 222 20.26 23.13 0.24
CA GLN A 222 20.49 23.04 -1.21
C GLN A 222 19.86 24.24 -1.95
N LEU A 223 18.63 24.62 -1.60
CA LEU A 223 17.97 25.79 -2.14
C LEU A 223 18.75 27.08 -1.84
N ALA A 224 19.19 27.27 -0.58
CA ALA A 224 19.96 28.45 -0.19
C ALA A 224 21.30 28.55 -0.93
N LYS A 225 21.96 27.42 -1.19
CA LYS A 225 23.23 27.35 -1.94
C LYS A 225 23.05 27.54 -3.45
N SER A 226 21.92 27.11 -4.02
CA SER A 226 21.65 27.19 -5.46
C SER A 226 21.02 28.51 -5.90
N GLY A 227 20.32 29.22 -5.01
CA GLY A 227 19.62 30.49 -5.31
C GLY A 227 20.51 31.63 -5.82
N PHE A 228 21.83 31.53 -5.63
CA PHE A 228 22.81 32.54 -6.08
C PHE A 228 23.86 31.99 -7.07
N GLY A 229 23.71 30.75 -7.55
CA GLY A 229 24.65 30.11 -8.48
C GLY A 229 24.48 30.59 -9.93
N THR A 230 25.48 31.29 -10.47
CA THR A 230 25.57 31.76 -11.86
C THR A 230 25.32 30.62 -12.88
N PRO A 231 24.66 30.89 -14.03
CA PRO A 231 24.46 29.88 -15.06
C PRO A 231 25.80 29.50 -15.66
N ILE A 232 26.24 28.26 -15.41
CA ILE A 232 27.35 27.65 -16.15
C ILE A 232 26.87 27.52 -17.60
N ARG A 233 27.27 28.47 -18.46
CA ARG A 233 27.19 28.35 -19.91
C ARG A 233 27.93 27.08 -20.31
N LYS A 234 27.20 25.99 -20.57
CA LYS A 234 27.71 24.86 -21.34
C LYS A 234 28.10 25.41 -22.72
N LYS A 235 29.41 25.58 -22.97
CA LYS A 235 29.92 25.78 -24.32
C LYS A 235 29.45 24.59 -25.16
N ARG A 236 28.53 24.85 -26.09
CA ARG A 236 28.32 24.00 -27.26
C ARG A 236 29.64 23.97 -28.00
N PHE A 237 30.32 22.83 -28.01
CA PHE A 237 31.24 22.52 -29.09
C PHE A 237 30.42 21.79 -30.15
N SER A 238 30.07 22.53 -31.19
CA SER A 238 29.76 21.98 -32.52
C SER A 238 31.07 21.98 -33.30
N ASN A 239 31.52 20.79 -33.70
CA ASN A 239 31.83 20.38 -35.07
C ASN A 239 32.44 18.98 -35.04
#